data_AF-G1UUX4-F1
#
_entry.id   AF-G1UUX4-F1
#
_cell.length_a   1.000
_cell.length_b   1.000
_cell.length_c   1.000
_cell.angle_alpha   90.00
_cell.angle_beta   90.00
_cell.angle_gamma   90.00
#
_symmetry.space_group_name_H-M   'P 1'
#
loop_
_entity.id
_entity.type
_entity.pdbx_description
1 polymer ?
#
loop_
_entity_poly.entity_id
_entity_poly.type
_entity_poly.pdbx_seq_one_letter_code
_entity_poly.pdbx_strand_id
1 'polypeptide(L)'
;MDTSLEMDICCGTGKRPETPAGLSAEVSAAAAALLRRGVLLPARGGDAVSLGRFLTLGLGLEEAYVESRIQTILRNGLAVDDFAVPLASGDRLALSAAMPGVAGAALRRGGRYAAMRAAITQRREDAPPAPIAQLEEPVWIELRCFNSIAEELAGHLLCRGLAARPADAGQVLLPLAATPPAGLALPEPGLLWLAAWQTRPCFAFFRLSPWP
;
A
#
# COMPACT_ATOMS: atom_id res chain seq x y z
N MET A 1 -25.56 33.84 -16.76
CA MET A 1 -24.91 33.28 -17.98
C MET A 1 -23.72 34.18 -18.20
N ASP A 2 -22.57 33.94 -17.56
CA ASP A 2 -21.73 32.76 -17.75
C ASP A 2 -20.97 32.43 -16.46
N THR A 3 -21.03 31.17 -16.05
CA THR A 3 -20.24 30.59 -14.96
C THR A 3 -19.07 29.87 -15.59
N SER A 4 -17.95 30.57 -15.78
CA SER A 4 -16.66 29.94 -16.02
C SER A 4 -16.20 29.33 -14.70
N LEU A 5 -16.66 28.10 -14.46
CA LEU A 5 -16.06 27.18 -13.51
C LEU A 5 -14.75 26.72 -14.16
N GLU A 6 -13.66 27.43 -13.90
CA GLU A 6 -12.32 26.89 -14.12
C GLU A 6 -12.19 25.69 -13.17
N MET A 7 -12.45 24.50 -13.72
CA MET A 7 -11.98 23.24 -13.18
C MET A 7 -10.46 23.27 -13.29
N ASP A 8 -9.81 23.67 -12.21
CA ASP A 8 -8.41 23.34 -11.96
C ASP A 8 -8.30 21.81 -12.00
N ILE A 9 -7.89 21.31 -13.16
CA ILE A 9 -7.39 19.95 -13.32
C ILE A 9 -6.11 19.94 -12.49
N CYS A 10 -6.21 19.47 -11.25
CA CYS A 10 -5.07 19.19 -10.38
C CYS A 10 -4.12 18.25 -11.12
N CYS A 11 -3.14 18.83 -11.81
CA CYS A 11 -2.02 18.13 -12.39
C CYS A 11 -1.20 17.58 -11.21
N GLY A 12 -1.56 16.37 -10.75
CA GLY A 12 -0.91 15.71 -9.62
C GLY A 12 0.58 15.60 -9.89
N THR A 13 1.40 16.20 -9.03
CA THR A 13 2.85 16.35 -9.26
C THR A 13 3.66 15.04 -9.21
N GLY A 14 3.00 13.87 -9.17
CA GLY A 14 3.64 12.57 -8.97
C GLY A 14 4.52 12.56 -7.72
N LYS A 15 4.14 13.37 -6.71
CA LYS A 15 5.01 13.73 -5.61
C LYS A 15 5.32 12.46 -4.82
N ARG A 16 6.58 12.31 -4.42
CA ARG A 16 6.92 11.25 -3.47
C ARG A 16 6.09 11.47 -2.19
N PRO A 17 5.54 10.40 -1.60
CA PRO A 17 4.91 10.49 -0.30
C PRO A 17 5.89 11.13 0.68
N GLU A 18 5.45 12.20 1.33
CA GLU A 18 6.32 12.97 2.20
C GLU A 18 6.71 12.11 3.39
N THR A 19 8.01 11.96 3.63
CA THR A 19 8.48 11.41 4.90
C THR A 19 8.20 12.47 5.97
N PRO A 20 7.39 12.16 6.98
CA PRO A 20 6.99 13.19 7.93
C PRO A 20 8.19 13.67 8.74
N ALA A 21 8.24 14.99 8.94
CA ALA A 21 9.29 15.65 9.69
C ALA A 21 9.38 15.08 11.12
N GLY A 22 10.52 14.51 11.49
CA GLY A 22 10.80 14.01 12.84
C GLY A 22 11.11 12.51 12.96
N LEU A 23 10.96 11.73 11.88
CA LEU A 23 11.47 10.34 11.86
C LEU A 23 13.00 10.34 11.72
N SER A 24 13.69 9.59 12.59
CA SER A 24 15.13 9.40 12.46
C SER A 24 15.46 8.55 11.23
N ALA A 25 16.62 8.78 10.62
CA ALA A 25 17.06 8.01 9.46
C ALA A 25 17.15 6.51 9.76
N GLU A 26 17.50 6.15 11.00
CA GLU A 26 17.55 4.76 11.47
C GLU A 26 16.16 4.10 11.46
N VAL A 27 15.14 4.79 11.97
CA VAL A 27 13.75 4.30 11.95
C VAL A 27 13.25 4.17 10.52
N SER A 28 13.52 5.16 9.66
CA SER A 28 13.14 5.08 8.24
C SER A 28 13.81 3.91 7.53
N ALA A 29 15.10 3.65 7.79
CA ALA A 29 15.83 2.52 7.21
C ALA A 29 15.29 1.18 7.72
N ALA A 30 15.02 1.06 9.03
CA ALA A 30 14.42 -0.13 9.62
C ALA A 30 13.01 -0.39 9.06
N ALA A 31 12.19 0.64 8.90
CA ALA A 31 10.87 0.55 8.29
C ALA A 31 10.95 0.13 6.81
N ALA A 32 11.90 0.67 6.04
CA ALA A 32 12.13 0.24 4.65
C ALA A 32 12.55 -1.24 4.58
N ALA A 33 13.42 -1.70 5.49
CA ALA A 33 13.80 -3.11 5.59
C ALA A 33 12.58 -4.00 5.94
N LEU A 34 11.73 -3.54 6.85
CA LEU A 34 10.50 -4.22 7.22
C LEU A 34 9.52 -4.31 6.03
N LEU A 35 9.33 -3.24 5.26
CA LEU A 35 8.51 -3.26 4.04
C LEU A 35 9.03 -4.24 2.98
N ARG A 36 10.35 -4.45 2.89
CA ARG A 36 10.93 -5.47 1.97
C ARG A 36 10.61 -6.89 2.41
N ARG A 37 10.52 -7.14 3.73
CA ARG A 37 10.16 -8.46 4.29
C ARG A 37 8.68 -8.76 4.11
N GLY A 38 7.84 -7.75 4.34
CA GLY A 38 6.39 -7.82 4.25
C GLY A 38 5.74 -7.30 5.52
N VAL A 39 4.70 -6.50 5.35
CA VAL A 39 3.86 -5.96 6.43
C VAL A 39 2.40 -6.21 6.13
N LEU A 40 1.57 -6.26 7.17
CA LEU A 40 0.14 -6.42 7.04
C LEU A 40 -0.54 -5.06 7.16
N LEU A 41 -1.37 -4.73 6.19
CA LEU A 41 -2.12 -3.49 6.11
C LEU A 41 -3.62 -3.79 6.02
N PRO A 42 -4.45 -3.14 6.84
CA PRO A 42 -5.89 -3.31 6.75
C PRO A 42 -6.45 -2.43 5.63
N ALA A 43 -7.19 -3.03 4.70
CA ALA A 43 -8.08 -2.32 3.79
C ALA A 43 -9.47 -2.24 4.42
N ARG A 44 -10.05 -1.02 4.46
CA ARG A 44 -11.31 -0.74 5.14
C ARG A 44 -12.44 -0.53 4.13
N GLY A 45 -13.64 -1.00 4.48
CA GLY A 45 -14.85 -0.77 3.70
C GLY A 45 -14.66 -1.04 2.20
N GLY A 46 -14.89 -0.01 1.37
CA GLY A 46 -14.78 -0.10 -0.09
C GLY A 46 -13.36 -0.02 -0.67
N ASP A 47 -12.29 0.02 0.15
CA ASP A 47 -10.92 0.15 -0.36
C ASP A 47 -10.42 -1.14 -1.02
N ALA A 48 -10.86 -2.30 -0.53
CA ALA A 48 -10.51 -3.61 -1.09
C ALA A 48 -11.29 -3.93 -2.38
N VAL A 49 -12.26 -3.10 -2.77
CA VAL A 49 -13.07 -3.28 -4.00
C VAL A 49 -12.18 -3.32 -5.24
N SER A 50 -11.07 -2.57 -5.23
CA SER A 50 -10.09 -2.64 -6.31
C SER A 50 -8.69 -2.29 -5.83
N LEU A 51 -7.68 -2.85 -6.51
CA LEU A 51 -6.27 -2.54 -6.31
C LEU A 51 -6.00 -1.02 -6.38
N GLY A 52 -6.61 -0.34 -7.35
CA GLY A 52 -6.47 1.12 -7.49
C GLY A 52 -6.97 1.87 -6.25
N ARG A 53 -8.15 1.52 -5.73
CA ARG A 53 -8.71 2.13 -4.51
C ARG A 53 -7.87 1.82 -3.28
N PHE A 54 -7.35 0.60 -3.17
CA PHE A 54 -6.45 0.27 -2.07
C PHE A 54 -5.16 1.10 -2.13
N LEU A 55 -4.54 1.28 -3.30
CA LEU A 55 -3.33 2.08 -3.43
C LEU A 55 -3.58 3.57 -3.17
N THR A 56 -4.70 4.13 -3.63
CA THR A 56 -4.95 5.58 -3.49
C THR A 56 -5.62 5.93 -2.16
N LEU A 57 -6.71 5.25 -1.78
CA LEU A 57 -7.48 5.55 -0.57
C LEU A 57 -6.92 4.80 0.65
N GLY A 58 -6.69 3.50 0.52
CA GLY A 58 -6.18 2.65 1.60
C GLY A 58 -4.78 3.06 2.04
N LEU A 59 -3.84 3.09 1.10
CA LEU A 59 -2.46 3.52 1.35
C LEU A 59 -2.30 5.03 1.35
N GLY A 60 -3.25 5.81 0.82
CA GLY A 60 -3.15 7.27 0.76
C GLY A 60 -2.10 7.76 -0.23
N LEU A 61 -1.89 7.08 -1.36
CA LEU A 61 -0.96 7.50 -2.40
C LEU A 61 -1.66 8.37 -3.44
N GLU A 62 -0.95 9.39 -3.94
CA GLU A 62 -1.44 10.15 -5.09
C GLU A 62 -1.54 9.26 -6.33
N GLU A 63 -2.60 9.42 -7.11
CA GLU A 63 -2.81 8.68 -8.35
C GLU A 63 -1.61 8.83 -9.31
N ALA A 64 -1.10 10.05 -9.46
CA ALA A 64 0.08 10.32 -10.28
C ALA A 64 1.33 9.56 -9.78
N TYR A 65 1.49 9.35 -8.47
CA TYR A 65 2.58 8.54 -7.92
C TYR A 65 2.38 7.06 -8.28
N VAL A 66 1.16 6.54 -8.09
CA VAL A 66 0.81 5.15 -8.42
C VAL A 66 1.07 4.88 -9.91
N GLU A 67 0.69 5.80 -10.78
CA GLU A 67 0.86 5.63 -12.22
C GLU A 67 2.30 5.69 -12.67
N SER A 68 3.06 6.69 -12.21
CA SER A 68 4.40 6.98 -12.73
C SER A 68 5.52 6.23 -12.01
N ARG A 69 5.37 5.99 -10.70
CA ARG A 69 6.42 5.42 -9.84
C ARG A 69 6.26 3.92 -9.66
N ILE A 70 5.03 3.43 -9.49
CA ILE A 70 4.78 1.99 -9.31
C ILE A 70 4.68 1.33 -10.69
N GLN A 71 5.81 0.79 -11.15
CA GLN A 71 5.91 0.19 -12.49
C GLN A 71 5.65 -1.30 -12.51
N THR A 72 5.78 -1.98 -11.36
CA THR A 72 5.52 -3.41 -11.26
C THR A 72 4.66 -3.66 -10.04
N ILE A 73 3.55 -4.38 -10.26
CA ILE A 73 2.66 -4.86 -9.21
C ILE A 73 2.50 -6.35 -9.40
N LEU A 74 2.80 -7.11 -8.36
CA LEU A 74 2.46 -8.54 -8.31
C LEU A 74 1.41 -8.77 -7.24
N ARG A 75 0.37 -9.54 -7.55
CA ARG A 75 -0.57 -10.09 -6.60
C ARG A 75 -0.39 -11.60 -6.54
N ASN A 76 -0.12 -12.15 -5.36
CA ASN A 76 0.12 -13.58 -5.14
C ASN A 76 1.19 -14.17 -6.07
N GLY A 77 2.17 -13.35 -6.48
CA GLY A 77 3.24 -13.73 -7.41
C GLY A 77 2.92 -13.51 -8.89
N LEU A 78 1.69 -13.09 -9.23
CA LEU A 78 1.26 -12.82 -10.60
C LEU A 78 1.29 -11.33 -10.91
N ALA A 79 1.83 -10.95 -12.06
CA ALA A 79 1.88 -9.56 -12.52
C ALA A 79 0.49 -9.04 -12.86
N VAL A 80 0.16 -7.87 -12.31
CA VAL A 80 -1.15 -7.22 -12.45
C VAL A 80 -0.99 -5.88 -13.15
N ASP A 81 -1.69 -5.72 -14.26
CA ASP A 81 -1.73 -4.46 -15.01
C ASP A 81 -3.05 -3.69 -14.83
N ASP A 82 -4.11 -4.38 -14.42
CA ASP A 82 -5.44 -3.82 -14.22
C ASP A 82 -5.68 -3.41 -12.76
N PHE A 83 -5.97 -2.13 -12.54
CA PHE A 83 -6.26 -1.59 -11.22
C PHE A 83 -7.68 -1.88 -10.73
N ALA A 84 -8.58 -2.35 -11.59
CA ALA A 84 -9.95 -2.73 -11.21
C ALA A 84 -10.00 -4.08 -10.48
N VAL A 85 -8.88 -4.81 -10.39
CA VAL A 85 -8.80 -6.12 -9.76
C VAL A 85 -9.15 -6.03 -8.26
N PRO A 86 -10.14 -6.81 -7.77
CA PRO A 86 -10.51 -6.80 -6.36
C PRO A 86 -9.47 -7.50 -5.49
N LEU A 87 -9.35 -7.03 -4.24
CA LEU A 87 -8.46 -7.60 -3.23
C LEU A 87 -9.25 -8.37 -2.16
N ALA A 88 -8.65 -9.44 -1.64
CA ALA A 88 -9.22 -10.29 -0.61
C ALA A 88 -8.23 -10.47 0.55
N SER A 89 -8.75 -10.88 1.71
CA SER A 89 -7.90 -11.06 2.90
C SER A 89 -6.91 -12.19 2.64
N GLY A 90 -5.64 -11.97 3.00
CA GLY A 90 -4.54 -12.88 2.70
C GLY A 90 -3.87 -12.66 1.34
N ASP A 91 -4.36 -11.72 0.51
CA ASP A 91 -3.64 -11.33 -0.70
C ASP A 91 -2.26 -10.75 -0.37
N ARG A 92 -1.28 -11.14 -1.19
CA ARG A 92 0.09 -10.65 -1.10
C ARG A 92 0.39 -9.74 -2.27
N LEU A 93 0.60 -8.46 -1.99
CA LEU A 93 0.98 -7.45 -2.97
C LEU A 93 2.47 -7.17 -2.90
N ALA A 94 3.14 -7.20 -4.05
CA ALA A 94 4.51 -6.75 -4.22
C ALA A 94 4.53 -5.51 -5.13
N LEU A 95 5.03 -4.40 -4.61
CA LEU A 95 5.18 -3.14 -5.34
C LEU A 95 6.65 -2.87 -5.61
N SER A 96 6.96 -2.42 -6.82
CA SER A 96 8.31 -2.08 -7.23
C SER A 96 8.29 -0.93 -8.23
N ALA A 97 9.27 -0.03 -8.13
CA ALA A 97 9.56 0.95 -9.18
C ALA A 97 10.18 0.25 -10.41
N ALA A 98 10.62 1.06 -11.37
CA ALA A 98 11.41 0.57 -12.50
C ALA A 98 12.55 -0.34 -12.01
N MET A 99 12.53 -1.60 -12.41
CA MET A 99 13.67 -2.49 -12.22
C MET A 99 14.62 -2.36 -13.41
N PRO A 100 15.95 -2.37 -13.21
CA PRO A 100 16.89 -2.39 -14.32
C PRO A 100 16.93 -3.75 -15.03
N GLY A 101 17.34 -3.75 -16.29
CA GLY A 101 17.61 -4.96 -17.06
C GLY A 101 16.36 -5.69 -17.56
N VAL A 102 16.56 -6.95 -17.98
CA VAL A 102 15.55 -7.76 -18.67
C VAL A 102 14.34 -8.07 -17.78
N ALA A 103 14.58 -8.36 -16.49
CA ALA A 103 13.50 -8.60 -15.53
C ALA A 103 12.58 -7.39 -15.41
N GLY A 104 13.13 -6.17 -15.35
CA GLY A 104 12.33 -4.96 -15.32
C GLY A 104 11.61 -4.67 -16.64
N ALA A 105 12.26 -4.89 -17.77
CA ALA A 105 11.62 -4.76 -19.08
C ALA A 105 10.40 -5.69 -19.21
N ALA A 106 10.52 -6.94 -18.75
CA ALA A 106 9.47 -7.95 -18.81
C ALA A 106 8.36 -7.73 -17.76
N LEU A 107 8.70 -7.32 -16.52
CA LEU A 107 7.75 -7.14 -15.42
C LEU A 107 7.02 -5.79 -15.42
N ARG A 108 7.52 -4.81 -16.17
CA ARG A 108 6.90 -3.49 -16.25
C ARG A 108 5.46 -3.58 -16.74
N ARG A 109 4.57 -2.96 -15.97
CA ARG A 109 3.15 -2.76 -16.24
C ARG A 109 2.95 -2.05 -17.56
N GLY A 110 2.09 -2.59 -18.43
CA GLY A 110 1.85 -2.06 -19.77
C GLY A 110 3.11 -1.98 -20.66
N GLY A 111 4.16 -2.74 -20.34
CA GLY A 111 5.43 -2.73 -21.06
C GLY A 111 5.39 -3.49 -22.38
N ARG A 112 6.20 -3.06 -23.35
CA ARG A 112 6.34 -3.71 -24.68
C ARG A 112 6.72 -5.20 -24.59
N TYR A 113 7.39 -5.60 -23.52
CA TYR A 113 7.87 -6.98 -23.30
C TYR A 113 6.94 -7.82 -22.41
N ALA A 114 5.69 -7.40 -22.20
CA ALA A 114 4.74 -8.14 -21.36
C ALA A 114 4.53 -9.60 -21.78
N ALA A 115 4.64 -9.91 -23.08
CA ALA A 115 4.57 -11.29 -23.59
C ALA A 115 5.63 -12.21 -22.97
N MET A 116 6.79 -11.68 -22.54
CA MET A 116 7.86 -12.47 -21.92
C MET A 116 7.49 -12.97 -20.52
N ARG A 117 6.52 -12.34 -19.85
CA ARG A 117 6.01 -12.75 -18.53
C ARG A 117 4.63 -13.41 -18.58
N ALA A 118 4.14 -13.79 -19.77
CA ALA A 118 2.76 -14.27 -19.95
C ALA A 118 2.37 -15.42 -18.99
N ALA A 119 3.30 -16.31 -18.66
CA ALA A 119 3.09 -17.42 -17.73
C ALA A 119 2.80 -16.98 -16.28
N ILE A 120 3.14 -15.74 -15.92
CA ILE A 120 2.96 -15.18 -14.57
C ILE A 120 2.11 -13.90 -14.61
N THR A 121 1.38 -13.63 -15.69
CA THR A 121 0.43 -12.51 -15.73
C THR A 121 -0.90 -12.96 -15.15
N GLN A 122 -1.46 -12.17 -14.22
CA GLN A 122 -2.77 -12.47 -13.67
C GLN A 122 -3.81 -12.35 -14.78
N ARG A 123 -4.55 -13.43 -15.04
CA ARG A 123 -5.67 -13.41 -15.98
C ARG A 123 -6.95 -13.04 -15.25
N ARG A 124 -7.94 -12.60 -16.02
CA ARG A 124 -9.22 -12.15 -15.45
C ARG A 124 -9.94 -13.27 -14.72
N GLU A 125 -9.79 -14.51 -15.19
CA GLU A 125 -10.30 -15.73 -14.56
C GLU A 125 -9.59 -16.09 -13.24
N ASP A 126 -8.37 -15.59 -13.01
CA ASP A 126 -7.61 -15.83 -11.78
C ASP A 126 -7.99 -14.85 -10.66
N ALA A 127 -8.75 -13.78 -10.97
CA ALA A 127 -9.23 -12.82 -9.99
C ALA A 127 -10.41 -13.43 -9.21
N PRO A 128 -10.40 -13.40 -7.87
CA PRO A 128 -11.57 -13.80 -7.11
C PRO A 128 -12.76 -12.89 -7.44
N PRO A 129 -14.00 -13.39 -7.26
CA PRO A 129 -15.19 -12.57 -7.41
C PRO A 129 -15.07 -11.30 -6.55
N ALA A 130 -15.56 -10.17 -7.08
CA ALA A 130 -15.49 -8.91 -6.38
C ALA A 130 -16.11 -9.04 -4.98
N PRO A 131 -15.42 -8.59 -3.90
CA PRO A 131 -16.02 -8.57 -2.59
C PRO A 131 -17.28 -7.72 -2.64
N ILE A 132 -18.33 -8.26 -2.04
CA ILE A 132 -19.60 -7.55 -1.87
C ILE A 132 -19.27 -6.32 -0.99
N ALA A 133 -19.80 -5.16 -1.37
CA ALA A 133 -19.47 -3.84 -0.82
C ALA A 133 -19.84 -3.61 0.67
N GLN A 134 -20.00 -4.69 1.45
CA GLN A 134 -20.45 -4.74 2.85
C GLN A 134 -19.49 -5.60 3.69
N LEU A 135 -18.18 -5.37 3.55
CA LEU A 135 -17.21 -5.99 4.44
C LEU A 135 -17.26 -5.27 5.79
N GLU A 136 -17.95 -5.87 6.77
CA GLU A 136 -17.92 -5.46 8.17
C GLU A 136 -16.53 -5.67 8.80
N GLU A 137 -15.75 -6.60 8.24
CA GLU A 137 -14.41 -6.94 8.72
C GLU A 137 -13.29 -6.34 7.84
N PRO A 138 -12.17 -5.92 8.46
CA PRO A 138 -11.02 -5.42 7.71
C PRO A 138 -10.40 -6.52 6.84
N VAL A 139 -10.12 -6.18 5.58
CA VAL A 139 -9.41 -7.05 4.66
C VAL A 139 -7.91 -6.87 4.87
N TRP A 140 -7.22 -7.92 5.32
CA TRP A 140 -5.78 -7.85 5.59
C TRP A 140 -4.96 -8.18 4.35
N ILE A 141 -4.15 -7.23 3.91
CA ILE A 141 -3.28 -7.37 2.73
C ILE A 141 -1.83 -7.40 3.19
N GLU A 142 -1.07 -8.40 2.76
CA GLU A 142 0.38 -8.40 2.96
C GLU A 142 1.03 -7.56 1.85
N LEU A 143 1.68 -6.47 2.24
CA LEU A 143 2.39 -5.59 1.33
C LEU A 143 3.91 -5.78 1.44
N ARG A 144 4.55 -5.99 0.30
CA ARG A 144 6.00 -5.98 0.13
C ARG A 144 6.41 -4.89 -0.83
N CYS A 145 7.35 -4.05 -0.42
CA CYS A 145 7.92 -3.02 -1.28
C CYS A 145 9.37 -3.37 -1.61
N PHE A 146 9.71 -3.30 -2.89
CA PHE A 146 11.07 -3.52 -3.37
C PHE A 146 11.70 -2.20 -3.82
N ASN A 147 12.97 -2.26 -4.22
CA ASN A 147 13.77 -1.12 -4.70
C ASN A 147 13.55 0.19 -3.91
N SER A 148 13.50 1.33 -4.60
CA SER A 148 13.30 2.63 -3.96
C SER A 148 11.88 2.82 -3.41
N ILE A 149 10.89 2.02 -3.83
CA ILE A 149 9.52 2.10 -3.28
C ILE A 149 9.51 1.80 -1.79
N ALA A 150 10.35 0.87 -1.31
CA ALA A 150 10.48 0.59 0.12
C ALA A 150 10.90 1.83 0.92
N GLU A 151 11.88 2.58 0.42
CA GLU A 151 12.41 3.77 1.09
C GLU A 151 11.43 4.95 0.99
N GLU A 152 10.79 5.10 -0.18
CA GLU A 152 9.81 6.15 -0.43
C GLU A 152 8.53 5.97 0.40
N LEU A 153 8.08 4.72 0.62
CA LEU A 153 6.85 4.43 1.38
C LEU A 153 7.07 4.21 2.88
N ALA A 154 8.30 3.96 3.34
CA ALA A 154 8.59 3.60 4.73
C ALA A 154 7.98 4.57 5.76
N GLY A 155 8.34 5.86 5.66
CA GLY A 155 7.85 6.87 6.60
C GLY A 155 6.34 7.08 6.51
N HIS A 156 5.80 7.11 5.29
CA HIS A 156 4.38 7.30 5.04
C HIS A 156 3.53 6.18 5.65
N LEU A 157 3.88 4.92 5.38
CA LEU A 157 3.14 3.77 5.90
C LEU A 157 3.29 3.63 7.41
N LEU A 158 4.47 3.90 7.96
CA LEU A 158 4.67 3.87 9.41
C LEU A 158 3.82 4.93 10.15
N CYS A 159 3.46 6.03 9.48
CA CYS A 159 2.60 7.05 10.07
C CYS A 159 1.11 6.72 9.98
N ARG A 160 0.72 5.94 8.97
CA ARG A 160 -0.65 5.39 8.87
C ARG A 160 -0.84 4.20 9.80
N GLY A 161 0.24 3.51 10.11
CA GLY A 161 0.28 2.34 10.95
C GLY A 161 0.21 1.05 10.13
N LEU A 162 0.93 0.04 10.61
CA LEU A 162 1.04 -1.26 9.95
C LEU A 162 1.19 -2.36 10.99
N ALA A 163 0.80 -3.58 10.62
CA ALA A 163 1.00 -4.76 11.44
C ALA A 163 2.24 -5.55 10.97
N ALA A 164 3.05 -6.00 11.92
CA ALA A 164 4.27 -6.75 11.64
C ALA A 164 4.58 -7.76 12.75
N ARG A 165 5.37 -8.80 12.43
CA ARG A 165 5.85 -9.72 13.47
C ARG A 165 6.94 -9.05 14.30
N PRO A 166 6.98 -9.28 15.62
CA PRO A 166 8.03 -8.74 16.49
C PRO A 166 9.46 -9.05 16.00
N ALA A 167 9.67 -10.26 15.49
CA ALA A 167 10.96 -10.70 14.96
C ALA A 167 11.39 -9.93 13.70
N ASP A 168 10.42 -9.42 12.92
CA ASP A 168 10.67 -8.67 11.69
C ASP A 168 10.91 -7.18 11.97
N ALA A 169 10.22 -6.63 12.98
CA ALA A 169 10.31 -5.22 13.35
C ALA A 169 11.70 -4.82 13.87
N GLY A 170 12.34 -5.72 14.63
CA GLY A 170 13.64 -5.47 15.24
C GLY A 170 13.63 -4.36 16.31
N GLN A 171 14.75 -4.20 17.00
CA GLN A 171 14.85 -3.34 18.18
C GLN A 171 14.55 -1.86 17.91
N VAL A 172 14.79 -1.40 16.68
CA VAL A 172 14.58 0.01 16.28
C VAL A 172 13.09 0.36 16.22
N LEU A 173 12.23 -0.58 15.78
CA LEU A 173 10.81 -0.31 15.59
C LEU A 173 9.95 -0.74 16.78
N LEU A 174 10.44 -1.62 17.67
CA LEU A 174 9.70 -2.03 18.87
C LEU A 174 9.19 -0.87 19.73
N PRO A 175 9.94 0.24 19.95
CA PRO A 175 9.43 1.41 20.69
C PRO A 175 8.22 2.09 20.04
N LEU A 176 7.96 1.84 18.75
CA LEU A 176 6.81 2.36 18.02
C LEU A 176 5.58 1.43 18.09
N ALA A 177 5.68 0.31 18.80
CA ALA A 177 4.55 -0.55 19.05
C ALA A 177 3.47 0.22 19.83
N ALA A 178 2.25 0.19 19.32
CA ALA A 178 1.11 0.91 19.86
C ALA A 178 -0.11 0.00 19.90
N THR A 179 -1.16 0.44 20.59
CA THR A 179 -2.46 -0.22 20.51
C THR A 179 -3.05 0.01 19.12
N PRO A 180 -3.58 -1.03 18.44
CA PRO A 180 -4.28 -0.85 17.18
C PRO A 180 -5.50 0.09 17.37
N PRO A 181 -5.91 0.81 16.32
CA PRO A 181 -7.09 1.66 16.38
C PRO A 181 -8.33 0.87 16.80
N ALA A 182 -9.26 1.52 17.51
CA ALA A 182 -10.50 0.90 17.95
C ALA A 182 -11.25 0.26 16.76
N GLY A 183 -11.78 -0.96 16.98
CA GLY A 183 -12.43 -1.77 15.95
C GLY A 183 -11.49 -2.63 15.11
N LEU A 184 -10.18 -2.36 15.11
CA LEU A 184 -9.22 -3.13 14.32
C LEU A 184 -8.66 -4.32 15.12
N ALA A 185 -9.17 -5.52 14.84
CA ALA A 185 -8.57 -6.77 15.31
C ALA A 185 -7.42 -7.19 14.39
N LEU A 186 -6.25 -7.48 14.97
CA LEU A 186 -5.10 -8.03 14.23
C LEU A 186 -5.43 -9.45 13.72
N PRO A 187 -4.94 -9.85 12.55
CA PRO A 187 -5.36 -11.10 11.91
C PRO A 187 -4.78 -12.34 12.58
N GLU A 188 -3.65 -12.19 13.28
CA GLU A 188 -2.98 -13.27 13.98
C GLU A 188 -2.52 -12.80 15.37
N PRO A 189 -2.55 -13.69 16.38
CA PRO A 189 -2.01 -13.38 17.69
C PRO A 189 -0.49 -13.16 17.61
N GLY A 190 0.02 -12.21 18.39
CA GLY A 190 1.46 -11.92 18.47
C GLY A 190 1.99 -10.94 17.43
N LEU A 191 1.16 -10.42 16.53
CA LEU A 191 1.52 -9.28 15.69
C LEU A 191 1.59 -7.99 16.52
N LEU A 192 2.49 -7.10 16.12
CA LEU A 192 2.59 -5.74 16.65
C LEU A 192 1.95 -4.77 15.68
N TRP A 193 1.19 -3.82 16.21
CA TRP A 193 0.80 -2.62 15.48
C TRP A 193 1.87 -1.55 15.68
N LEU A 194 2.54 -1.14 14.60
CA LEU A 194 3.60 -0.14 14.60
C LEU A 194 3.05 1.17 14.05
N ALA A 195 3.19 2.27 14.80
CA ALA A 195 2.76 3.59 14.36
C ALA A 195 3.68 4.70 14.90
N ALA A 196 4.17 5.58 14.03
CA ALA A 196 5.12 6.63 14.41
C ALA A 196 4.53 7.82 15.17
N TRP A 197 3.20 8.06 15.10
CA TRP A 197 2.57 9.23 15.72
C TRP A 197 1.33 8.84 16.51
N GLN A 198 1.47 8.74 17.83
CA GLN A 198 0.37 8.38 18.73
C GLN A 198 -0.51 9.58 19.14
N THR A 199 -0.05 10.83 18.95
CA THR A 199 -0.65 12.03 19.59
C THR A 199 -1.01 13.20 18.67
N ARG A 200 -0.81 13.10 17.34
CA ARG A 200 -1.22 14.16 16.40
C ARG A 200 -2.53 13.81 15.70
N PRO A 201 -3.37 14.82 15.36
CA PRO A 201 -4.59 14.63 14.59
C PRO A 201 -4.34 14.22 13.12
N CYS A 202 -3.15 13.72 12.76
CA CYS A 202 -2.98 12.94 11.52
C CYS A 202 -3.78 11.63 11.61
N PHE A 203 -4.10 11.17 12.82
CA PHE A 203 -5.17 10.20 13.06
C PHE A 203 -6.53 10.64 12.51
N ALA A 204 -6.76 11.94 12.22
CA ALA A 204 -8.00 12.43 11.63
C ALA A 204 -8.26 11.90 10.22
N PHE A 205 -7.22 11.51 9.45
CA PHE A 205 -7.45 10.81 8.18
C PHE A 205 -8.03 9.40 8.41
N PHE A 206 -7.71 8.78 9.56
CA PHE A 206 -8.33 7.55 10.07
C PHE A 206 -9.64 7.80 10.84
N ARG A 207 -9.96 9.06 11.19
CA ARG A 207 -11.11 9.48 12.02
C ARG A 207 -12.24 10.16 11.23
N LEU A 208 -11.99 10.55 9.97
CA LEU A 208 -12.97 11.24 9.10
C LEU A 208 -13.98 10.30 8.45
N SER A 209 -13.92 9.00 8.73
CA SER A 209 -15.05 8.11 8.56
C SER A 209 -15.18 7.27 9.81
N PRO A 210 -16.27 7.43 10.60
CA PRO A 210 -16.51 6.56 11.74
C PRO A 210 -16.48 5.11 11.25
N TRP A 211 -15.84 4.24 12.04
CA TRP A 211 -15.97 2.79 11.92
C TRP A 211 -17.47 2.48 12.04
N PRO A 212 -18.17 2.05 10.97
CA PRO A 212 -19.52 1.54 11.12
C PRO A 212 -19.48 0.17 11.82
#